data_AF-A0A1M7P831-F1
#
_entry.id   AF-A0A1M7P831-F1
#
_cell.length_a   1.000
_cell.length_b   1.000
_cell.length_c   1.000
_cell.angle_alpha   90.00
_cell.angle_beta   90.00
_cell.angle_gamma   90.00
#
_symmetry.space_group_name_H-M   'P 1'
#
loop_
_entity.id
_entity.type
_entity.pdbx_description
1 polymer ?
#
loop_
_entity_poly.entity_id
_entity_poly.type
_entity_poly.pdbx_seq_one_letter_code
_entity_poly.pdbx_strand_id
1 'polypeptide(L)'
;MTAEANCDTSRSPILLKLNTFSARHRAVAQTWADHFKVLHDYRDRFMLDYLKFTSSTRCWFVALGDGEGEGSGARKALARFGSQLQYFDGRQIWAIAFKPNDRVPLKPPTSKAALQLANRFFERQTSGSSLALLTTFTKRARALAAAESLASLGSKVYRPYGHEPSQEGANRRFFGPRNQFYISNMGGSLKLFWQHLDQRLLHAVRSVQCPSAQLYNWLASGDSNRRLQALKAQPVLVPVLVIGQDVPWPLMATGVPQLCPWADLQEVCVLWDDDFMLDGAEFVGRTADHGLPLNKVFAWLFSAPLAAIRHLGQQRVYDTSSALSRLNFEGLEGGWHDLIAGARLGNRRPNTRSEWRSFYSIRSSIPWQLLISLRDMNNFLKGCPTDWADPAWTEIIAKLVDLRELFDNLDRIGSRQSASIRARLHTFVGSLTFRQLSNFVDAFHAALIDIRANLERDIPPEPSDSFTTWPGLLLNIAPITCEATGLQIVELNCPDDLDREHQSMGHCIDSYDYRAFLGDCRLLSIRSDGQPLASVELILGQSRDVSATGEWTLKHLQVAQIRGHRNRTPADTSSEMKTFEWFIAAVRGGHIPVNLEWPNRALKMSRYADANSIFNIRFGEQVTSWVEHYMERGL
;
A
#
# COMPACT_ATOMS: atom_id res chain seq x y z
N MET A 1 23.27 -73.28 18.58
CA MET A 1 23.19 -72.90 17.15
C MET A 1 22.87 -71.42 17.08
N THR A 2 23.83 -70.65 16.59
CA THR A 2 23.75 -69.21 16.29
C THR A 2 22.76 -68.98 15.14
N ALA A 3 21.71 -68.19 15.37
CA ALA A 3 20.91 -67.63 14.30
C ALA A 3 21.40 -66.20 14.04
N GLU A 4 22.17 -66.09 12.97
CA GLU A 4 22.71 -64.86 12.42
C GLU A 4 21.60 -63.86 12.05
N ALA A 5 21.95 -62.59 12.21
CA ALA A 5 21.17 -61.45 11.80
C ALA A 5 20.95 -61.45 10.28
N ASN A 6 19.74 -61.75 9.83
CA ASN A 6 19.29 -61.36 8.50
C ASN A 6 18.86 -59.89 8.53
N CYS A 7 19.84 -59.02 8.26
CA CYS A 7 19.63 -57.64 7.83
C CYS A 7 18.84 -57.67 6.51
N ASP A 8 17.52 -57.55 6.59
CA ASP A 8 16.68 -57.52 5.39
C ASP A 8 16.81 -56.18 4.65
N THR A 9 17.58 -56.24 3.59
CA THR A 9 17.92 -55.19 2.65
C THR A 9 16.76 -54.93 1.67
N SER A 10 15.87 -54.01 2.02
CA SER A 10 15.27 -53.12 1.03
C SER A 10 15.17 -51.71 1.59
N ARG A 11 16.33 -51.06 1.78
CA ARG A 11 16.36 -49.63 2.08
C ARG A 11 15.51 -48.91 1.04
N SER A 12 14.42 -48.28 1.47
CA SER A 12 13.55 -47.46 0.63
C SER A 12 14.41 -46.65 -0.36
N PRO A 13 14.08 -46.62 -1.67
CA PRO A 13 14.85 -45.89 -2.68
C PRO A 13 15.13 -44.41 -2.32
N ILE A 14 14.34 -43.85 -1.41
CA ILE A 14 14.50 -42.51 -0.84
C ILE A 14 15.64 -42.47 0.19
N LEU A 15 15.73 -43.47 1.09
CA LEU A 15 16.79 -43.58 2.09
C LEU A 15 18.18 -43.76 1.45
N LEU A 16 18.28 -44.55 0.37
CA LEU A 16 19.52 -44.68 -0.39
C LEU A 16 19.98 -43.33 -0.96
N LYS A 17 19.05 -42.49 -1.43
CA LYS A 17 19.35 -41.15 -1.94
C LYS A 17 19.69 -40.16 -0.82
N LEU A 18 19.04 -40.26 0.35
CA LEU A 18 19.36 -39.45 1.53
C LEU A 18 20.78 -39.72 2.05
N ASN A 19 21.26 -40.96 1.91
CA ASN A 19 22.60 -41.34 2.35
C ASN A 19 23.72 -40.67 1.55
N THR A 20 23.43 -40.06 0.40
CA THR A 20 24.39 -39.25 -0.38
C THR A 20 24.72 -37.89 0.26
N PHE A 21 23.89 -37.41 1.18
CA PHE A 21 24.12 -36.15 1.91
C PHE A 21 24.88 -36.41 3.23
N SER A 22 25.58 -35.42 3.76
CA SER A 22 26.30 -35.57 5.04
C SER A 22 25.34 -35.76 6.23
N ALA A 23 25.80 -36.39 7.31
CA ALA A 23 25.02 -36.55 8.54
C ALA A 23 24.53 -35.19 9.09
N ARG A 24 25.37 -34.16 9.02
CA ARG A 24 25.02 -32.78 9.40
C ARG A 24 23.87 -32.23 8.56
N HIS A 25 23.90 -32.41 7.24
CA HIS A 25 22.81 -31.96 6.37
C HIS A 25 21.50 -32.67 6.67
N ARG A 26 21.54 -34.00 6.89
CA ARG A 26 20.36 -34.77 7.29
C ARG A 26 19.80 -34.31 8.63
N ALA A 27 20.64 -34.04 9.63
CA ALA A 27 20.20 -33.53 10.93
C ALA A 27 19.48 -32.17 10.80
N VAL A 28 19.99 -31.25 9.97
CA VAL A 28 19.31 -29.97 9.70
C VAL A 28 17.96 -30.18 9.02
N ALA A 29 17.88 -31.07 8.03
CA ALA A 29 16.62 -31.39 7.36
C ALA A 29 15.60 -32.01 8.33
N GLN A 30 16.06 -32.84 9.26
CA GLN A 30 15.26 -33.43 10.33
C GLN A 30 14.71 -32.35 11.26
N THR A 31 15.54 -31.40 11.71
CA THR A 31 15.10 -30.25 12.52
C THR A 31 13.97 -29.46 11.84
N TRP A 32 14.05 -29.28 10.52
CA TRP A 32 12.98 -28.61 9.78
C TRP A 32 11.72 -29.48 9.64
N ALA A 33 11.87 -30.78 9.44
CA ALA A 33 10.73 -31.70 9.44
C ALA A 33 9.97 -31.64 10.77
N ASP A 34 10.70 -31.61 11.90
CA ASP A 34 10.13 -31.46 13.24
C ASP A 34 9.48 -30.07 13.43
N HIS A 35 10.13 -29.00 12.96
CA HIS A 35 9.57 -27.65 13.02
C HIS A 35 8.20 -27.54 12.35
N PHE A 36 8.09 -28.06 11.14
CA PHE A 36 6.88 -28.01 10.33
C PHE A 36 5.91 -29.15 10.64
N LYS A 37 6.18 -29.93 11.70
CA LYS A 37 5.35 -31.06 12.14
C LYS A 37 5.04 -32.05 11.01
N VAL A 38 6.03 -32.31 10.16
CA VAL A 38 5.88 -33.24 9.03
C VAL A 38 5.58 -34.64 9.56
N LEU A 39 4.45 -35.20 9.10
CA LEU A 39 4.00 -36.56 9.40
C LEU A 39 5.10 -37.58 9.08
N HIS A 40 5.23 -38.59 9.94
CA HIS A 40 6.31 -39.58 9.89
C HIS A 40 6.50 -40.18 8.49
N ASP A 41 5.42 -40.58 7.84
CA ASP A 41 5.43 -41.24 6.52
C ASP A 41 5.96 -40.34 5.38
N TYR A 42 5.96 -39.03 5.57
CA TYR A 42 6.43 -38.05 4.59
C TYR A 42 7.81 -37.47 4.93
N ARG A 43 8.41 -37.81 6.09
CA ARG A 43 9.67 -37.20 6.57
C ARG A 43 10.83 -37.46 5.63
N ASP A 44 11.06 -38.70 5.24
CA ASP A 44 12.17 -39.03 4.33
C ASP A 44 12.05 -38.31 2.98
N ARG A 45 10.82 -38.20 2.48
CA ARG A 45 10.54 -37.49 1.24
C ARG A 45 10.78 -36.00 1.37
N PHE A 46 10.30 -35.38 2.45
CA PHE A 46 10.55 -33.98 2.78
C PHE A 46 12.04 -33.69 2.87
N MET A 47 12.78 -34.48 3.65
CA MET A 47 14.21 -34.29 3.82
C MET A 47 14.94 -34.40 2.49
N LEU A 48 14.57 -35.36 1.64
CA LEU A 48 15.20 -35.53 0.33
C LEU A 48 14.91 -34.35 -0.59
N ASP A 49 13.66 -33.88 -0.63
CA ASP A 49 13.26 -32.75 -1.44
C ASP A 49 13.94 -31.46 -0.95
N TYR A 50 13.97 -31.20 0.36
CA TYR A 50 14.68 -30.07 0.97
C TYR A 50 16.17 -30.07 0.66
N LEU A 51 16.84 -31.22 0.84
CA LEU A 51 18.29 -31.32 0.62
C LEU A 51 18.66 -31.20 -0.85
N LYS A 52 17.90 -31.82 -1.75
CA LYS A 52 18.06 -31.60 -3.20
C LYS A 52 17.83 -30.14 -3.55
N PHE A 53 16.79 -29.54 -2.98
CA PHE A 53 16.44 -28.18 -3.32
C PHE A 53 17.52 -27.18 -2.87
N THR A 54 18.07 -27.37 -1.67
CA THR A 54 19.07 -26.47 -1.09
C THR A 54 20.51 -26.71 -1.58
N SER A 55 20.73 -27.71 -2.43
CA SER A 55 22.04 -28.00 -3.05
C SER A 55 22.48 -27.00 -4.12
N SER A 56 21.60 -26.09 -4.55
CA SER A 56 21.90 -25.04 -5.52
C SER A 56 21.22 -23.73 -5.12
N THR A 57 21.83 -22.60 -5.49
CA THR A 57 21.28 -21.26 -5.21
C THR A 57 20.17 -20.86 -6.17
N ARG A 58 20.07 -21.51 -7.33
CA ARG A 58 19.17 -21.14 -8.46
C ARG A 58 19.28 -19.68 -8.91
N CYS A 59 20.39 -19.05 -8.57
CA CYS A 59 20.74 -17.70 -8.98
C CYS A 59 22.08 -17.78 -9.69
N TRP A 60 22.13 -17.34 -10.93
CA TRP A 60 23.37 -17.34 -11.72
C TRP A 60 23.35 -16.27 -12.81
N PHE A 61 24.51 -16.01 -13.37
CA PHE A 61 24.75 -15.05 -14.44
C PHE A 61 25.67 -15.69 -15.50
N VAL A 62 25.42 -15.40 -16.78
CA VAL A 62 26.24 -15.82 -17.92
C VAL A 62 26.33 -14.67 -18.93
N ALA A 63 27.54 -14.30 -19.33
CA ALA A 63 27.78 -13.39 -20.44
C ALA A 63 27.60 -14.12 -21.79
N LEU A 64 26.91 -13.46 -22.72
CA LEU A 64 26.57 -14.00 -24.04
C LEU A 64 27.40 -13.27 -25.12
N GLY A 65 28.61 -13.73 -25.38
CA GLY A 65 29.52 -13.17 -26.38
C GLY A 65 30.98 -13.48 -26.05
N ASP A 66 31.77 -13.78 -27.08
CA ASP A 66 33.17 -14.18 -26.95
C ASP A 66 34.08 -12.95 -26.71
N GLY A 67 35.11 -13.15 -25.90
CA GLY A 67 36.33 -12.37 -26.03
C GLY A 67 37.03 -12.72 -27.35
N GLU A 68 37.92 -11.83 -27.78
CA GLU A 68 38.77 -11.90 -28.99
C GLU A 68 38.10 -11.35 -30.27
N GLY A 69 38.29 -10.04 -30.46
CA GLY A 69 37.82 -9.28 -31.61
C GLY A 69 37.55 -7.84 -31.20
N GLU A 70 38.56 -6.97 -31.32
CA GLU A 70 38.39 -5.53 -31.15
C GLU A 70 37.23 -5.03 -32.02
N GLY A 71 36.21 -4.47 -31.37
CA GLY A 71 35.13 -3.77 -32.07
C GLY A 71 33.77 -3.88 -31.38
N SER A 72 33.50 -2.98 -30.42
CA SER A 72 32.19 -2.30 -30.26
C SER A 72 30.89 -3.15 -30.21
N GLY A 73 30.94 -4.45 -29.96
CA GLY A 73 29.75 -5.31 -29.87
C GLY A 73 29.07 -5.19 -28.49
N ALA A 74 27.79 -4.83 -28.46
CA ALA A 74 27.03 -4.75 -27.23
C ALA A 74 27.02 -6.11 -26.50
N ARG A 75 27.51 -6.14 -25.26
CA ARG A 75 27.70 -7.39 -24.50
C ARG A 75 26.37 -7.93 -23.99
N LYS A 76 25.76 -8.86 -24.74
CA LYS A 76 24.54 -9.56 -24.30
C LYS A 76 24.79 -10.35 -23.02
N ALA A 77 23.74 -10.55 -22.22
CA ALA A 77 23.88 -11.29 -20.96
C ALA A 77 22.58 -11.94 -20.51
N LEU A 78 22.69 -13.06 -19.80
CA LEU A 78 21.55 -13.79 -19.23
C LEU A 78 21.77 -14.06 -17.76
N ALA A 79 20.77 -13.77 -16.94
CA ALA A 79 20.74 -14.08 -15.52
C ALA A 79 19.50 -14.89 -15.15
N ARG A 80 19.64 -15.70 -14.11
CA ARG A 80 18.54 -16.40 -13.44
C ARG A 80 18.40 -15.87 -12.03
N PHE A 81 17.16 -15.57 -11.64
CA PHE A 81 16.75 -15.19 -10.29
C PHE A 81 15.60 -16.09 -9.84
N GLY A 82 15.92 -17.24 -9.24
CA GLY A 82 14.92 -18.22 -8.81
C GLY A 82 14.15 -18.81 -10.00
N SER A 83 12.86 -18.48 -10.11
CA SER A 83 11.94 -18.84 -11.20
C SER A 83 11.82 -17.79 -12.31
N GLN A 84 12.72 -16.81 -12.35
CA GLN A 84 12.75 -15.76 -13.38
C GLN A 84 14.07 -15.78 -14.16
N LEU A 85 13.99 -15.61 -15.48
CA LEU A 85 15.14 -15.29 -16.33
C LEU A 85 15.13 -13.80 -16.68
N GLN A 86 16.31 -13.21 -16.78
CA GLN A 86 16.51 -11.83 -17.18
C GLN A 86 17.60 -11.76 -18.26
N TYR A 87 17.28 -11.14 -19.38
CA TYR A 87 18.12 -11.07 -20.56
C TYR A 87 18.41 -9.61 -20.90
N PHE A 88 19.67 -9.31 -21.20
CA PHE A 88 20.08 -8.06 -21.81
C PHE A 88 20.46 -8.34 -23.26
N ASP A 89 19.74 -7.74 -24.20
CA ASP A 89 19.93 -7.96 -25.64
C ASP A 89 21.06 -7.12 -26.26
N GLY A 90 21.76 -6.34 -25.43
CA GLY A 90 22.76 -5.36 -25.84
C GLY A 90 22.25 -3.91 -25.75
N ARG A 91 20.94 -3.71 -25.62
CA ARG A 91 20.31 -2.39 -25.52
C ARG A 91 19.27 -2.32 -24.39
N GLN A 92 18.37 -3.28 -24.31
CA GLN A 92 17.25 -3.34 -23.38
C GLN A 92 17.29 -4.59 -22.49
N ILE A 93 16.62 -4.48 -21.35
CA ILE A 93 16.50 -5.51 -20.33
C ILE A 93 15.12 -6.14 -20.40
N TRP A 94 15.09 -7.46 -20.56
CA TRP A 94 13.88 -8.25 -20.64
C TRP A 94 13.84 -9.24 -19.49
N ALA A 95 12.66 -9.61 -19.01
CA ALA A 95 12.53 -10.69 -18.05
C ALA A 95 11.27 -11.51 -18.28
N ILE A 96 11.36 -12.80 -17.93
CA ILE A 96 10.29 -13.77 -18.08
C ILE A 96 10.28 -14.71 -16.89
N ALA A 97 9.07 -14.97 -16.35
CA ALA A 97 8.89 -16.02 -15.36
C ALA A 97 8.76 -17.37 -16.08
N PHE A 98 9.31 -18.43 -15.49
CA PHE A 98 9.25 -19.78 -16.06
C PHE A 98 8.73 -20.79 -15.04
N LYS A 99 8.15 -21.86 -15.55
CA LYS A 99 7.65 -23.01 -14.79
C LYS A 99 8.72 -24.10 -14.69
N PRO A 100 8.63 -25.02 -13.71
CA PRO A 100 9.58 -26.13 -13.58
C PRO A 100 9.73 -26.99 -14.85
N ASN A 101 8.66 -27.12 -15.65
CA ASN A 101 8.66 -27.90 -16.89
C ASN A 101 9.48 -27.26 -18.03
N ASP A 102 9.88 -26.00 -17.89
CA ASP A 102 10.63 -25.28 -18.93
C ASP A 102 12.13 -25.63 -18.96
N ARG A 103 12.57 -26.54 -18.07
CA ARG A 103 13.92 -27.12 -18.04
C ARG A 103 15.05 -26.07 -17.99
N VAL A 104 14.90 -25.04 -17.18
CA VAL A 104 15.95 -24.03 -16.95
C VAL A 104 17.04 -24.60 -16.02
N PRO A 105 18.33 -24.58 -16.40
CA PRO A 105 19.43 -25.15 -15.61
C PRO A 105 19.55 -24.55 -14.21
N LEU A 106 19.70 -25.40 -13.18
CA LEU A 106 19.86 -24.97 -11.78
C LEU A 106 21.22 -24.31 -11.49
N LYS A 107 22.24 -24.72 -12.24
CA LYS A 107 23.61 -24.17 -12.23
C LYS A 107 23.84 -23.32 -13.48
N PRO A 108 24.84 -22.40 -13.48
CA PRO A 108 25.17 -21.62 -14.66
C PRO A 108 25.47 -22.53 -15.87
N PRO A 109 24.75 -22.39 -17.00
CA PRO A 109 25.06 -23.11 -18.23
C PRO A 109 26.28 -22.50 -18.95
N THR A 110 26.80 -23.18 -19.98
CA THR A 110 27.81 -22.61 -20.89
C THR A 110 27.22 -21.45 -21.69
N SER A 111 28.04 -20.51 -22.18
CA SER A 111 27.57 -19.36 -22.96
C SER A 111 26.73 -19.76 -24.18
N LYS A 112 27.11 -20.82 -24.90
CA LYS A 112 26.34 -21.38 -26.02
C LYS A 112 24.95 -21.87 -25.59
N ALA A 113 24.87 -22.62 -24.49
CA ALA A 113 23.59 -23.12 -23.98
C ALA A 113 22.72 -22.00 -23.39
N ALA A 114 23.35 -20.99 -22.78
CA ALA A 114 22.68 -19.78 -22.29
C ALA A 114 22.09 -18.96 -23.44
N LEU A 115 22.80 -18.84 -24.57
CA LEU A 115 22.29 -18.16 -25.77
C LEU A 115 21.08 -18.91 -26.36
N GLN A 116 21.16 -20.23 -26.51
CA GLN A 116 20.01 -21.05 -26.94
C GLN A 116 18.80 -20.88 -26.00
N LEU A 117 19.05 -20.79 -24.70
CA LEU A 117 18.02 -20.54 -23.70
C LEU A 117 17.40 -19.15 -23.87
N ALA A 118 18.20 -18.11 -24.10
CA ALA A 118 17.72 -16.76 -24.34
C ALA A 118 16.83 -16.71 -25.60
N ASN A 119 17.31 -17.27 -26.70
CA ASN A 119 16.58 -17.34 -27.96
C ASN A 119 15.23 -18.04 -27.79
N ARG A 120 15.21 -19.18 -27.08
CA ARG A 120 13.97 -19.93 -26.82
C ARG A 120 12.91 -19.10 -26.07
N PHE A 121 13.32 -18.26 -25.13
CA PHE A 121 12.41 -17.52 -24.25
C PHE A 121 12.08 -16.10 -24.73
N PHE A 122 12.99 -15.45 -25.48
CA PHE A 122 12.89 -14.02 -25.79
C PHE A 122 12.77 -13.70 -27.29
N GLU A 123 13.09 -14.63 -28.21
CA GLU A 123 12.89 -14.39 -29.67
C GLU A 123 11.46 -14.71 -30.12
N ARG A 124 10.75 -15.60 -29.42
CA ARG A 124 9.32 -15.83 -29.65
C ARG A 124 8.56 -14.74 -28.91
N GLN A 125 7.70 -13.98 -29.60
CA GLN A 125 6.77 -13.00 -29.03
C GLN A 125 5.71 -13.64 -28.10
N THR A 126 6.05 -14.67 -27.33
CA THR A 126 5.18 -15.27 -26.32
C THR A 126 5.17 -14.38 -25.08
N SER A 127 4.10 -13.60 -25.03
CA SER A 127 3.58 -12.75 -23.98
C SER A 127 3.66 -13.41 -22.59
N GLY A 128 4.55 -12.86 -21.77
CA GLY A 128 4.76 -13.20 -20.37
C GLY A 128 5.84 -12.31 -19.78
N SER A 129 5.78 -10.99 -20.05
CA SER A 129 6.80 -10.04 -19.59
C SER A 129 6.73 -9.92 -18.07
N SER A 130 7.74 -10.46 -17.38
CA SER A 130 7.91 -10.21 -15.96
C SER A 130 8.71 -8.91 -15.77
N LEU A 131 8.48 -8.21 -14.66
CA LEU A 131 9.28 -7.03 -14.33
C LEU A 131 10.73 -7.44 -14.01
N ALA A 132 11.66 -6.94 -14.81
CA ALA A 132 13.09 -7.14 -14.62
C ALA A 132 13.60 -6.44 -13.35
N LEU A 133 14.65 -7.00 -12.76
CA LEU A 133 15.28 -6.51 -11.55
C LEU A 133 16.53 -5.68 -11.88
N LEU A 134 16.58 -4.47 -11.33
CA LEU A 134 17.80 -3.66 -11.21
C LEU A 134 18.19 -3.41 -9.75
N THR A 135 17.43 -3.93 -8.79
CA THR A 135 17.80 -3.96 -7.37
C THR A 135 17.09 -5.10 -6.65
N THR A 136 17.67 -5.60 -5.57
CA THR A 136 17.05 -6.60 -4.67
C THR A 136 16.16 -5.98 -3.60
N PHE A 137 16.11 -4.64 -3.51
CA PHE A 137 15.27 -3.93 -2.55
C PHE A 137 13.78 -3.86 -2.96
N THR A 138 13.39 -4.44 -4.09
CA THR A 138 11.99 -4.42 -4.59
C THR A 138 11.08 -5.46 -3.93
N LYS A 139 9.76 -5.20 -3.94
CA LYS A 139 8.75 -6.21 -3.55
C LYS A 139 8.89 -7.49 -4.38
N ARG A 140 9.19 -7.37 -5.67
CA ARG A 140 9.38 -8.50 -6.59
C ARG A 140 10.56 -9.39 -6.20
N ALA A 141 11.73 -8.82 -5.90
CA ALA A 141 12.88 -9.59 -5.45
C ALA A 141 12.58 -10.35 -4.15
N ARG A 142 11.88 -9.71 -3.20
CA ARG A 142 11.44 -10.36 -1.96
C ARG A 142 10.44 -11.49 -2.23
N ALA A 143 9.50 -11.29 -3.16
CA ALA A 143 8.54 -12.33 -3.56
C ALA A 143 9.23 -13.54 -4.22
N LEU A 144 10.21 -13.32 -5.10
CA LEU A 144 11.01 -14.40 -5.68
C LEU A 144 11.79 -15.16 -4.59
N ALA A 145 12.42 -14.45 -3.65
CA ALA A 145 13.16 -15.08 -2.55
C ALA A 145 12.22 -15.88 -1.63
N ALA A 146 11.05 -15.34 -1.31
CA ALA A 146 10.02 -16.00 -0.53
C ALA A 146 9.48 -17.26 -1.21
N ALA A 147 9.24 -17.20 -2.53
CA ALA A 147 8.82 -18.34 -3.33
C ALA A 147 9.89 -19.45 -3.35
N GLU A 148 11.17 -19.10 -3.45
CA GLU A 148 12.27 -20.07 -3.39
C GLU A 148 12.40 -20.70 -1.99
N SER A 149 12.23 -19.92 -0.92
CA SER A 149 12.20 -20.46 0.44
C SER A 149 11.03 -21.42 0.65
N LEU A 150 9.84 -21.08 0.18
CA LEU A 150 8.67 -21.95 0.25
C LEU A 150 8.85 -23.22 -0.58
N ALA A 151 9.34 -23.10 -1.82
CA ALA A 151 9.59 -24.23 -2.70
C ALA A 151 10.65 -25.19 -2.12
N SER A 152 11.55 -24.70 -1.26
CA SER A 152 12.54 -25.54 -0.57
C SER A 152 11.96 -26.55 0.39
N LEU A 153 10.72 -26.38 0.83
CA LEU A 153 10.05 -27.34 1.69
C LEU A 153 9.49 -28.54 0.90
N GLY A 154 9.34 -28.45 -0.43
CA GLY A 154 8.79 -29.51 -1.29
C GLY A 154 7.26 -29.53 -1.43
N SER A 155 6.74 -29.35 -2.65
CA SER A 155 5.31 -29.10 -2.97
C SER A 155 4.30 -30.17 -2.55
N LYS A 156 4.74 -31.34 -2.09
CA LYS A 156 3.89 -32.49 -1.73
C LYS A 156 3.76 -32.73 -0.23
N VAL A 157 4.44 -31.98 0.62
CA VAL A 157 4.59 -32.34 2.04
C VAL A 157 3.69 -31.53 2.99
N TYR A 158 3.33 -30.29 2.67
CA TYR A 158 2.45 -29.43 3.50
C TYR A 158 0.99 -29.41 3.01
N ARG A 159 0.73 -29.95 1.80
CA ARG A 159 -0.64 -30.12 1.28
C ARG A 159 -1.58 -31.00 2.12
N PRO A 160 -1.13 -31.96 2.97
CA PRO A 160 -2.04 -32.72 3.83
C PRO A 160 -2.83 -31.87 4.83
N TYR A 161 -2.39 -30.64 5.13
CA TYR A 161 -3.08 -29.71 6.03
C TYR A 161 -3.91 -28.63 5.31
N GLY A 162 -4.04 -28.71 3.98
CA GLY A 162 -4.88 -27.79 3.19
C GLY A 162 -4.34 -26.37 2.96
N HIS A 163 -3.26 -25.96 3.65
CA HIS A 163 -2.77 -24.57 3.62
C HIS A 163 -1.24 -24.46 3.52
N GLU A 164 -0.76 -23.39 2.87
CA GLU A 164 0.67 -23.05 2.84
C GLU A 164 1.14 -22.54 4.22
N PRO A 165 2.33 -22.95 4.70
CA PRO A 165 2.83 -22.47 5.97
C PRO A 165 3.06 -20.96 5.95
N SER A 166 2.47 -20.24 6.90
CA SER A 166 2.70 -18.80 7.09
C SER A 166 4.20 -18.52 7.24
N GLN A 167 4.68 -17.44 6.63
CA GLN A 167 6.07 -16.98 6.77
C GLN A 167 6.30 -16.13 8.03
N GLU A 168 5.24 -15.86 8.78
CA GLU A 168 5.23 -15.05 9.99
C GLU A 168 5.24 -15.95 11.26
N GLY A 169 5.26 -15.34 12.45
CA GLY A 169 5.25 -16.06 13.73
C GLY A 169 6.45 -17.01 13.90
N ALA A 170 6.20 -18.22 14.42
CA ALA A 170 7.23 -19.22 14.71
C ALA A 170 8.04 -19.66 13.48
N ASN A 171 7.43 -19.62 12.28
CA ASN A 171 8.08 -20.03 11.03
C ASN A 171 9.10 -19.01 10.52
N ARG A 172 9.11 -17.79 11.07
CA ARG A 172 10.10 -16.75 10.74
C ARG A 172 11.54 -17.21 10.99
N ARG A 173 11.74 -18.16 11.92
CA ARG A 173 13.05 -18.79 12.19
C ARG A 173 13.63 -19.54 10.99
N PHE A 174 12.76 -20.05 10.11
CA PHE A 174 13.14 -20.67 8.85
C PHE A 174 13.16 -19.64 7.72
N PHE A 175 12.03 -18.94 7.50
CA PHE A 175 11.85 -18.09 6.34
C PHE A 175 12.72 -16.82 6.37
N GLY A 176 12.97 -16.23 7.55
CA GLY A 176 13.79 -15.02 7.67
C GLY A 176 15.21 -15.21 7.11
N PRO A 177 16.02 -16.14 7.68
CA PRO A 177 17.35 -16.43 7.17
C PRO A 177 17.36 -16.94 5.72
N ARG A 178 16.36 -17.75 5.32
CA ARG A 178 16.29 -18.28 3.95
C ARG A 178 15.94 -17.25 2.89
N ASN A 179 14.99 -16.37 3.18
CA ASN A 179 14.67 -15.24 2.31
C ASN A 179 15.93 -14.36 2.12
N GLN A 180 16.65 -14.06 3.21
CA GLN A 180 17.87 -13.26 3.13
C GLN A 180 19.00 -13.94 2.34
N PHE A 181 19.13 -15.27 2.44
CA PHE A 181 20.06 -16.05 1.64
C PHE A 181 19.77 -15.89 0.14
N TYR A 182 18.53 -16.07 -0.30
CA TYR A 182 18.19 -15.91 -1.72
C TYR A 182 18.32 -14.46 -2.20
N ILE A 183 17.93 -13.47 -1.39
CA ILE A 183 18.15 -12.05 -1.70
C ILE A 183 19.64 -11.76 -1.94
N SER A 184 20.52 -12.30 -1.10
CA SER A 184 21.97 -12.10 -1.22
C SER A 184 22.52 -12.73 -2.51
N ASN A 185 22.08 -13.96 -2.85
CA ASN A 185 22.47 -14.63 -4.09
C ASN A 185 21.97 -13.90 -5.34
N MET A 186 20.72 -13.40 -5.33
CA MET A 186 20.20 -12.55 -6.40
C MET A 186 21.04 -11.28 -6.55
N GLY A 187 21.44 -10.65 -5.44
CA GLY A 187 22.32 -9.48 -5.45
C GLY A 187 23.68 -9.75 -6.10
N GLY A 188 24.27 -10.92 -5.81
CA GLY A 188 25.51 -11.37 -6.45
C GLY A 188 25.39 -11.50 -7.97
N SER A 189 24.39 -12.23 -8.45
CA SER A 189 24.13 -12.37 -9.90
C SER A 189 23.81 -11.05 -10.57
N LEU A 190 23.06 -10.18 -9.89
CA LEU A 190 22.65 -8.88 -10.41
C LEU A 190 23.85 -7.91 -10.52
N LYS A 191 24.81 -7.97 -9.59
CA LYS A 191 26.05 -7.19 -9.68
C LYS A 191 26.86 -7.53 -10.93
N LEU A 192 26.95 -8.80 -11.28
CA LEU A 192 27.60 -9.26 -12.52
C LEU A 192 26.81 -8.79 -13.74
N PHE A 193 25.48 -8.89 -13.70
CA PHE A 193 24.61 -8.40 -14.78
C PHE A 193 24.78 -6.91 -15.06
N TRP A 194 24.91 -6.07 -14.03
CA TRP A 194 25.12 -4.64 -14.20
C TRP A 194 26.38 -4.25 -14.95
N GLN A 195 27.44 -5.07 -14.89
CA GLN A 195 28.71 -4.79 -15.58
C GLN A 195 28.56 -4.81 -17.11
N HIS A 196 27.48 -5.41 -17.62
CA HIS A 196 27.18 -5.52 -19.05
C HIS A 196 26.25 -4.41 -19.56
N LEU A 197 25.60 -3.66 -18.66
CA LEU A 197 24.70 -2.57 -19.03
C LEU A 197 25.49 -1.30 -19.42
N ASP A 198 24.83 -0.38 -20.13
CA ASP A 198 25.35 0.97 -20.34
C ASP A 198 25.47 1.67 -18.97
N GLN A 199 26.71 1.94 -18.55
CA GLN A 199 27.01 2.52 -17.24
C GLN A 199 26.48 3.94 -17.10
N ARG A 200 26.39 4.71 -18.20
CA ARG A 200 25.84 6.06 -18.20
C ARG A 200 24.34 6.03 -17.90
N LEU A 201 23.61 5.13 -18.57
CA LEU A 201 22.17 4.96 -18.33
C LEU A 201 21.91 4.40 -16.92
N LEU A 202 22.66 3.38 -16.52
CA LEU A 202 22.54 2.79 -15.19
C LEU A 202 22.83 3.81 -14.07
N HIS A 203 23.84 4.66 -14.25
CA HIS A 203 24.13 5.75 -13.31
C HIS A 203 22.99 6.75 -13.24
N ALA A 204 22.41 7.16 -14.37
CA ALA A 204 21.29 8.10 -14.40
C ALA A 204 20.07 7.54 -13.64
N VAL A 205 19.68 6.31 -13.93
CA VAL A 205 18.61 5.57 -13.25
C VAL A 205 18.83 5.52 -11.72
N ARG A 206 20.06 5.29 -11.27
CA ARG A 206 20.42 5.28 -9.85
C ARG A 206 20.43 6.66 -9.19
N SER A 207 20.86 7.69 -9.92
CA SER A 207 20.94 9.08 -9.43
C SER A 207 19.58 9.65 -9.03
N VAL A 208 18.52 9.23 -9.71
CA VAL A 208 17.12 9.57 -9.39
C VAL A 208 16.47 8.57 -8.40
N GLN A 209 17.27 7.69 -7.78
CA GLN A 209 16.81 6.66 -6.81
C GLN A 209 15.72 5.74 -7.38
N CYS A 210 15.73 5.52 -8.69
CA CYS A 210 14.74 4.73 -9.40
C CYS A 210 15.38 3.56 -10.13
N PRO A 211 15.93 2.54 -9.44
CA PRO A 211 16.53 1.36 -10.08
C PRO A 211 15.47 0.44 -10.71
N SER A 212 14.74 0.96 -11.70
CA SER A 212 13.72 0.28 -12.50
C SER A 212 14.25 -0.06 -13.88
N ALA A 213 14.05 -1.31 -14.30
CA ALA A 213 14.39 -1.74 -15.65
C ALA A 213 13.53 -1.04 -16.72
N GLN A 214 12.28 -0.64 -16.39
CA GLN A 214 11.44 0.14 -17.30
C GLN A 214 12.07 1.51 -17.60
N LEU A 215 12.54 2.22 -16.57
CA LEU A 215 13.21 3.51 -16.77
C LEU A 215 14.53 3.35 -17.54
N TYR A 216 15.29 2.28 -17.28
CA TYR A 216 16.49 1.97 -18.06
C TYR A 216 16.13 1.73 -19.54
N ASN A 217 15.13 0.89 -19.82
CA ASN A 217 14.70 0.56 -21.17
C ASN A 217 14.14 1.78 -21.90
N TRP A 218 13.45 2.67 -21.19
CA TRP A 218 12.97 3.94 -21.71
C TRP A 218 14.13 4.84 -22.12
N LEU A 219 15.18 4.97 -21.30
CA LEU A 219 16.38 5.72 -21.71
C LEU A 219 17.07 5.09 -22.93
N ALA A 220 17.01 3.76 -23.07
CA ALA A 220 17.69 3.03 -24.12
C ALA A 220 16.93 3.00 -25.48
N SER A 221 15.59 3.11 -25.50
CA SER A 221 14.80 2.85 -26.72
C SER A 221 14.76 3.97 -27.76
N GLY A 222 14.95 5.23 -27.36
CA GLY A 222 14.94 6.41 -28.26
C GLY A 222 16.28 7.13 -28.35
N ASP A 223 16.26 8.47 -28.47
CA ASP A 223 17.46 9.30 -28.40
C ASP A 223 17.94 9.36 -26.95
N SER A 224 18.87 8.47 -26.61
CA SER A 224 19.42 8.35 -25.27
C SER A 224 20.00 9.66 -24.71
N ASN A 225 20.52 10.56 -25.56
CA ASN A 225 21.07 11.84 -25.11
C ASN A 225 19.94 12.78 -24.68
N ARG A 226 18.92 12.93 -25.52
CA ARG A 226 17.75 13.76 -25.22
C ARG A 226 16.96 13.23 -24.03
N ARG A 227 16.76 11.91 -23.95
CA ARG A 227 16.06 11.27 -22.82
C ARG A 227 16.82 11.41 -21.50
N LEU A 228 18.16 11.35 -21.52
CA LEU A 228 18.98 11.67 -20.34
C LEU A 228 18.86 13.14 -19.93
N GLN A 229 18.82 14.07 -20.89
CA GLN A 229 18.58 15.49 -20.61
C GLN A 229 17.19 15.71 -20.01
N ALA A 230 16.16 15.06 -20.54
CA ALA A 230 14.80 15.10 -20.02
C ALA A 230 14.74 14.59 -18.56
N LEU A 231 15.38 13.45 -18.28
CA LEU A 231 15.47 12.91 -16.92
C LEU A 231 16.19 13.87 -15.96
N LYS A 232 17.26 14.54 -16.40
CA LYS A 232 17.95 15.55 -15.58
C LYS A 232 17.10 16.80 -15.34
N ALA A 233 16.32 17.21 -16.34
CA ALA A 233 15.45 18.39 -16.24
C ALA A 233 14.21 18.14 -15.37
N GLN A 234 13.73 16.90 -15.33
CA GLN A 234 12.55 16.49 -14.57
C GLN A 234 12.79 15.15 -13.85
N PRO A 235 13.66 15.13 -12.82
CA PRO A 235 14.08 13.90 -12.15
C PRO A 235 12.96 13.25 -11.32
N VAL A 236 11.90 13.98 -10.98
CA VAL A 236 10.76 13.48 -10.21
C VAL A 236 9.65 12.97 -11.12
N LEU A 237 9.16 13.79 -12.05
CA LEU A 237 7.98 13.47 -12.86
C LEU A 237 8.28 12.44 -13.96
N VAL A 238 9.47 12.47 -14.58
CA VAL A 238 9.81 11.50 -15.64
C VAL A 238 9.78 10.07 -15.12
N PRO A 239 10.44 9.70 -14.00
CA PRO A 239 10.33 8.34 -13.46
C PRO A 239 8.90 7.93 -13.11
N VAL A 240 8.09 8.85 -12.59
CA VAL A 240 6.69 8.58 -12.22
C VAL A 240 5.87 8.25 -13.47
N LEU A 241 6.01 9.04 -14.54
CA LEU A 241 5.27 8.84 -15.79
C LEU A 241 5.75 7.63 -16.60
N VAL A 242 7.03 7.27 -16.51
CA VAL A 242 7.59 6.11 -17.23
C VAL A 242 7.24 4.78 -16.55
N ILE A 243 7.00 4.79 -15.24
CA ILE A 243 6.70 3.57 -14.45
C ILE A 243 5.21 3.43 -14.16
N GLY A 244 4.50 4.54 -14.03
CA GLY A 244 3.05 4.55 -13.86
C GLY A 244 2.34 3.86 -15.02
N GLN A 245 1.20 3.26 -14.71
CA GLN A 245 0.28 2.76 -15.72
C GLN A 245 -0.74 3.86 -15.93
N ASP A 246 -0.86 4.37 -17.14
CA ASP A 246 -1.88 5.34 -17.52
C ASP A 246 -1.72 6.76 -16.94
N VAL A 247 -1.78 7.74 -17.83
CA VAL A 247 -1.72 9.17 -17.50
C VAL A 247 -3.02 9.79 -17.99
N PRO A 248 -3.81 10.46 -17.13
CA PRO A 248 -5.09 10.98 -17.58
C PRO A 248 -4.89 12.12 -18.55
N TRP A 249 -5.81 12.19 -19.49
CA TRP A 249 -5.88 13.24 -20.48
C TRP A 249 -6.21 14.60 -19.84
N PRO A 250 -5.54 15.70 -20.25
CA PRO A 250 -5.87 17.02 -19.73
C PRO A 250 -7.28 17.45 -20.11
N LEU A 251 -8.11 17.79 -19.13
CA LEU A 251 -9.47 18.28 -19.33
C LEU A 251 -9.55 19.81 -19.17
N MET A 252 -10.46 20.44 -19.90
CA MET A 252 -10.91 21.82 -19.69
C MET A 252 -11.75 21.92 -18.41
N ALA A 253 -11.97 23.14 -17.91
CA ALA A 253 -12.85 23.37 -16.77
C ALA A 253 -14.28 22.85 -17.00
N THR A 254 -14.71 22.80 -18.27
CA THR A 254 -16.00 22.24 -18.71
C THR A 254 -16.05 20.72 -18.74
N GLY A 255 -14.94 20.03 -18.44
CA GLY A 255 -14.83 18.57 -18.51
C GLY A 255 -14.50 18.02 -19.90
N VAL A 256 -14.33 18.88 -20.90
CA VAL A 256 -14.01 18.48 -22.28
C VAL A 256 -12.49 18.26 -22.44
N PRO A 257 -12.03 17.22 -23.14
CA PRO A 257 -10.60 17.00 -23.42
C PRO A 257 -9.92 18.20 -24.10
N GLN A 258 -8.73 18.56 -23.63
CA GLN A 258 -7.89 19.56 -24.28
C GLN A 258 -7.16 18.93 -25.47
N LEU A 259 -7.14 19.62 -26.60
CA LEU A 259 -6.35 19.21 -27.75
C LEU A 259 -4.85 19.35 -27.46
N CYS A 260 -4.05 18.39 -27.92
CA CYS A 260 -2.60 18.47 -27.85
C CYS A 260 -2.10 19.64 -28.73
N PRO A 261 -1.37 20.62 -28.16
CA PRO A 261 -0.89 21.77 -28.93
C PRO A 261 0.37 21.45 -29.75
N TRP A 262 0.98 20.27 -29.57
CA TRP A 262 2.15 19.83 -30.31
C TRP A 262 1.76 18.84 -31.40
N ALA A 263 1.98 19.23 -32.66
CA ALA A 263 1.74 18.38 -33.82
C ALA A 263 2.54 17.06 -33.73
N ASP A 264 3.80 17.13 -33.28
CA ASP A 264 4.69 15.98 -33.10
C ASP A 264 4.17 14.92 -32.11
N LEU A 265 3.21 15.27 -31.26
CA LEU A 265 2.65 14.35 -30.26
C LEU A 265 1.26 13.84 -30.64
N GLN A 266 0.66 14.29 -31.76
CA GLN A 266 -0.70 13.91 -32.13
C GLN A 266 -0.88 12.40 -32.32
N GLU A 267 0.13 11.69 -32.84
CA GLU A 267 0.08 10.24 -33.08
C GLU A 267 -0.02 9.42 -31.79
N VAL A 268 0.52 9.92 -30.69
CA VAL A 268 0.46 9.26 -29.37
C VAL A 268 -0.64 9.85 -28.48
N CYS A 269 -1.25 10.93 -28.94
CA CYS A 269 -2.35 11.63 -28.32
C CYS A 269 -3.63 11.36 -29.13
N VAL A 270 -4.04 10.09 -29.22
CA VAL A 270 -5.29 9.70 -29.87
C VAL A 270 -6.36 9.57 -28.80
N LEU A 271 -7.43 10.38 -28.90
CA LEU A 271 -8.63 10.21 -28.09
C LEU A 271 -9.42 9.02 -28.67
N TRP A 272 -9.47 7.91 -27.94
CA TRP A 272 -10.32 6.78 -28.30
C TRP A 272 -11.62 6.92 -27.50
N ASP A 273 -12.76 6.75 -28.17
CA ASP A 273 -14.08 6.91 -27.55
C ASP A 273 -14.15 6.11 -26.24
N ASP A 274 -14.36 6.85 -25.13
CA ASP A 274 -14.47 6.41 -23.74
C ASP A 274 -13.18 6.09 -22.94
N ASP A 275 -11.97 6.19 -23.50
CA ASP A 275 -10.71 5.97 -22.76
C ASP A 275 -9.80 7.22 -22.74
N PHE A 276 -9.77 7.91 -21.59
CA PHE A 276 -9.02 9.16 -21.39
C PHE A 276 -7.59 8.94 -20.89
N MET A 277 -6.95 7.83 -21.24
CA MET A 277 -5.65 7.44 -20.72
C MET A 277 -4.56 7.45 -21.80
N LEU A 278 -3.38 7.97 -21.45
CA LEU A 278 -2.17 8.03 -22.27
C LEU A 278 -1.13 7.03 -21.76
N ASP A 279 -0.40 6.37 -22.66
CA ASP A 279 0.87 5.71 -22.32
C ASP A 279 1.91 6.78 -21.95
N GLY A 280 2.14 6.95 -20.65
CA GLY A 280 3.07 7.93 -20.11
C GLY A 280 4.52 7.70 -20.58
N ALA A 281 4.96 6.45 -20.74
CA ALA A 281 6.31 6.15 -21.18
C ALA A 281 6.51 6.53 -22.65
N GLU A 282 5.54 6.21 -23.51
CA GLU A 282 5.59 6.58 -24.92
C GLU A 282 5.50 8.09 -25.10
N PHE A 283 4.52 8.74 -24.45
CA PHE A 283 4.31 10.20 -24.53
C PHE A 283 5.56 10.99 -24.11
N VAL A 284 6.13 10.65 -22.94
CA VAL A 284 7.34 11.32 -22.44
C VAL A 284 8.55 10.98 -23.33
N GLY A 285 8.60 9.77 -23.87
CA GLY A 285 9.63 9.33 -24.82
C GLY A 285 9.64 10.19 -26.07
N ARG A 286 8.50 10.34 -26.74
CA ARG A 286 8.34 11.20 -27.93
C ARG A 286 8.64 12.66 -27.61
N THR A 287 8.13 13.16 -26.49
CA THR A 287 8.39 14.53 -26.03
C THR A 287 9.89 14.82 -25.95
N ALA A 288 10.65 13.91 -25.34
CA ALA A 288 12.10 14.03 -25.22
C ALA A 288 12.79 13.88 -26.59
N ASP A 289 12.44 12.85 -27.36
CA ASP A 289 13.08 12.56 -28.65
C ASP A 289 12.89 13.70 -29.66
N HIS A 290 11.74 14.37 -29.69
CA HIS A 290 11.50 15.56 -30.52
C HIS A 290 12.13 16.84 -29.96
N GLY A 291 12.65 16.82 -28.73
CA GLY A 291 13.28 17.98 -28.09
C GLY A 291 12.29 19.06 -27.66
N LEU A 292 11.04 18.67 -27.37
CA LEU A 292 9.99 19.58 -26.96
C LEU A 292 10.24 20.14 -25.55
N PRO A 293 9.72 21.34 -25.23
CA PRO A 293 9.94 21.98 -23.93
C PRO A 293 9.19 21.24 -22.82
N LEU A 294 9.86 20.27 -22.19
CA LEU A 294 9.29 19.34 -21.20
C LEU A 294 8.45 20.02 -20.10
N ASN A 295 8.91 21.17 -19.59
CA ASN A 295 8.17 21.92 -18.57
C ASN A 295 6.82 22.45 -19.07
N LYS A 296 6.73 22.88 -20.33
CA LYS A 296 5.47 23.35 -20.94
C LYS A 296 4.56 22.17 -21.25
N VAL A 297 5.12 21.06 -21.73
CA VAL A 297 4.38 19.83 -22.01
C VAL A 297 3.74 19.26 -20.74
N PHE A 298 4.49 19.17 -19.64
CA PHE A 298 3.95 18.70 -18.36
C PHE A 298 2.98 19.70 -17.72
N ALA A 299 3.18 21.00 -17.92
CA ALA A 299 2.21 22.00 -17.46
C ALA A 299 0.86 21.85 -18.17
N TRP A 300 0.87 21.57 -19.47
CA TRP A 300 -0.33 21.25 -20.24
C TRP A 300 -0.95 19.92 -19.79
N LEU A 301 -0.17 18.84 -19.75
CA LEU A 301 -0.62 17.48 -19.39
C LEU A 301 -1.34 17.45 -18.03
N PHE A 302 -0.78 18.11 -17.02
CA PHE A 302 -1.35 18.12 -15.67
C PHE A 302 -2.27 19.32 -15.40
N SER A 303 -2.58 20.12 -16.42
CA SER A 303 -3.31 21.39 -16.28
C SER A 303 -2.79 22.24 -15.10
N ALA A 304 -1.46 22.32 -14.96
CA ALA A 304 -0.76 22.86 -13.80
C ALA A 304 0.04 24.13 -14.16
N PRO A 305 0.20 25.08 -13.22
CA PRO A 305 1.05 26.25 -13.45
C PRO A 305 2.49 25.84 -13.76
N LEU A 306 3.11 26.53 -14.74
CA LEU A 306 4.50 26.25 -15.15
C LEU A 306 5.49 26.34 -13.97
N ALA A 307 5.22 27.21 -12.99
CA ALA A 307 6.04 27.33 -11.79
C ALA A 307 6.02 26.07 -10.91
N ALA A 308 4.91 25.34 -10.86
CA ALA A 308 4.80 24.08 -10.12
C ALA A 308 5.66 22.98 -10.79
N ILE A 309 5.62 22.90 -12.11
CA ILE A 309 6.44 21.95 -12.87
C ILE A 309 7.93 22.27 -12.75
N ARG A 310 8.30 23.56 -12.82
CA ARG A 310 9.69 24.00 -12.61
C ARG A 310 10.17 23.67 -11.19
N HIS A 311 9.32 23.86 -10.18
CA HIS A 311 9.63 23.47 -8.80
C HIS A 311 9.98 21.98 -8.72
N LEU A 312 9.12 21.09 -9.23
CA LEU A 312 9.36 19.65 -9.22
C LEU A 312 10.63 19.25 -10.02
N GLY A 313 10.96 19.98 -11.08
CA GLY A 313 12.21 19.79 -11.83
C GLY A 313 13.47 20.14 -11.02
N GLN A 314 13.37 21.00 -10.02
CA GLN A 314 14.46 21.39 -9.11
C GLN A 314 14.55 20.50 -7.86
N GLN A 315 13.50 19.74 -7.55
CA GLN A 315 13.47 18.85 -6.39
C GLN A 315 14.35 17.62 -6.61
N ARG A 316 15.02 17.16 -5.55
CA ARG A 316 15.62 15.83 -5.55
C ARG A 316 14.54 14.80 -5.27
N VAL A 317 14.62 13.63 -5.90
CA VAL A 317 13.66 12.53 -5.68
C VAL A 317 13.60 12.13 -4.20
N TYR A 318 14.74 12.17 -3.50
CA TYR A 318 14.81 11.93 -2.06
C TYR A 318 13.93 12.88 -1.23
N ASP A 319 13.94 14.17 -1.57
CA ASP A 319 13.23 15.21 -0.82
C ASP A 319 11.72 15.09 -1.02
N THR A 320 11.26 14.61 -2.17
CA THR A 320 9.83 14.28 -2.39
C THR A 320 9.33 13.05 -1.63
N SER A 321 10.07 12.60 -0.60
CA SER A 321 9.79 11.42 0.22
C SER A 321 9.58 10.13 -0.59
N SER A 322 10.36 10.01 -1.68
CA SER A 322 10.24 8.94 -2.68
C SER A 322 8.89 8.97 -3.40
N ALA A 323 8.73 9.92 -4.33
CA ALA A 323 7.64 10.00 -5.31
C ALA A 323 7.14 8.62 -5.84
N LEU A 324 8.07 7.70 -6.12
CA LEU A 324 7.77 6.35 -6.60
C LEU A 324 7.05 5.45 -5.60
N SER A 325 7.19 5.69 -4.29
CA SER A 325 6.43 4.96 -3.27
C SER A 325 4.93 5.29 -3.34
N ARG A 326 4.58 6.48 -3.85
CA ARG A 326 3.20 6.94 -4.01
C ARG A 326 2.47 6.28 -5.18
N LEU A 327 3.18 5.84 -6.22
CA LEU A 327 2.60 5.00 -7.29
C LEU A 327 1.91 3.73 -6.74
N ASN A 328 2.34 3.19 -5.59
CA ASN A 328 1.64 2.04 -4.98
C ASN A 328 0.46 2.47 -4.09
N PHE A 329 0.47 3.69 -3.55
CA PHE A 329 -0.54 4.17 -2.59
C PHE A 329 -1.74 4.80 -3.31
N GLU A 330 -1.46 5.56 -4.37
CA GLU A 330 -2.47 6.23 -5.20
C GLU A 330 -3.00 5.32 -6.32
N GLY A 331 -2.61 4.03 -6.35
CA GLY A 331 -2.82 3.13 -7.48
C GLY A 331 -1.80 3.37 -8.59
N LEU A 332 -1.60 2.37 -9.46
CA LEU A 332 -0.62 2.42 -10.56
C LEU A 332 -0.86 3.62 -11.52
N GLU A 333 -2.07 4.18 -11.50
CA GLU A 333 -2.55 5.35 -12.27
C GLU A 333 -2.26 6.73 -11.62
N GLY A 334 -1.85 6.78 -10.34
CA GLY A 334 -2.10 7.98 -9.52
C GLY A 334 -0.91 8.85 -9.11
N GLY A 335 0.31 8.31 -9.02
CA GLY A 335 1.42 8.83 -8.17
C GLY A 335 1.98 10.24 -8.42
N TRP A 336 1.40 11.01 -9.34
CA TRP A 336 1.73 12.40 -9.66
C TRP A 336 0.72 13.41 -9.07
N HIS A 337 -0.49 13.01 -8.68
CA HIS A 337 -1.53 13.93 -8.22
C HIS A 337 -1.08 14.73 -6.98
N ASP A 338 -0.56 14.02 -5.98
CA ASP A 338 -0.14 14.65 -4.72
C ASP A 338 1.11 15.51 -4.91
N LEU A 339 2.02 15.10 -5.81
CA LEU A 339 3.20 15.89 -6.18
C LEU A 339 2.79 17.22 -6.84
N ILE A 340 1.86 17.17 -7.79
CA ILE A 340 1.33 18.36 -8.46
C ILE A 340 0.57 19.24 -7.46
N ALA A 341 -0.24 18.65 -6.58
CA ALA A 341 -0.96 19.38 -5.55
C ALA A 341 -0.01 20.13 -4.61
N GLY A 342 1.05 19.49 -4.11
CA GLY A 342 2.06 20.13 -3.26
C GLY A 342 2.85 21.21 -4.00
N ALA A 343 3.20 20.97 -5.25
CA ALA A 343 3.93 21.93 -6.08
C ALA A 343 3.09 23.17 -6.47
N ARG A 344 1.76 23.06 -6.46
CA ARG A 344 0.84 24.18 -6.71
C ARG A 344 0.77 25.18 -5.55
N LEU A 345 1.28 24.84 -4.37
CA LEU A 345 1.09 25.64 -3.13
C LEU A 345 1.84 26.98 -3.05
N GLY A 346 2.35 27.50 -4.18
CA GLY A 346 3.02 28.81 -4.23
C GLY A 346 4.15 28.93 -3.19
N ASN A 347 3.97 29.83 -2.22
CA ASN A 347 4.94 30.07 -1.14
C ASN A 347 4.99 28.96 -0.08
N ARG A 348 4.00 28.06 -0.05
CA ARG A 348 3.95 26.91 0.87
C ARG A 348 4.41 25.60 0.22
N ARG A 349 5.11 25.66 -0.92
CA ARG A 349 5.63 24.44 -1.57
C ARG A 349 6.58 23.71 -0.63
N PRO A 350 6.38 22.40 -0.42
CA PRO A 350 7.37 21.59 0.29
C PRO A 350 8.68 21.50 -0.49
N ASN A 351 9.80 21.65 0.21
CA ASN A 351 11.16 21.64 -0.33
C ASN A 351 12.02 20.51 0.24
N THR A 352 11.75 20.09 1.47
CA THR A 352 12.54 19.07 2.16
C THR A 352 11.73 17.80 2.39
N ARG A 353 12.43 16.69 2.68
CA ARG A 353 11.79 15.41 2.98
C ARG A 353 10.77 15.49 4.11
N SER A 354 11.05 16.24 5.17
CA SER A 354 10.12 16.46 6.28
C SER A 354 8.90 17.24 5.85
N GLU A 355 9.07 18.35 5.12
CA GLU A 355 7.95 19.17 4.64
C GLU A 355 7.02 18.38 3.72
N TRP A 356 7.58 17.58 2.79
CA TRP A 356 6.79 16.71 1.93
C TRP A 356 6.01 15.67 2.73
N ARG A 357 6.62 15.08 3.79
CA ARG A 357 5.91 14.15 4.69
C ARG A 357 4.75 14.82 5.42
N SER A 358 4.96 16.03 5.95
CA SER A 358 3.90 16.79 6.60
C SER A 358 2.76 17.05 5.62
N PHE A 359 3.07 17.57 4.42
CA PHE A 359 2.07 17.79 3.38
C PHE A 359 1.28 16.52 3.04
N TYR A 360 1.96 15.39 2.84
CA TYR A 360 1.29 14.12 2.56
C TYR A 360 0.42 13.66 3.72
N SER A 361 0.85 13.87 4.98
CA SER A 361 0.06 13.54 6.15
C SER A 361 -1.26 14.30 6.14
N ILE A 362 -1.22 15.63 5.89
CA ILE A 362 -2.44 16.44 5.75
C ILE A 362 -3.34 15.89 4.66
N ARG A 363 -2.77 15.68 3.47
CA ARG A 363 -3.54 15.26 2.31
C ARG A 363 -4.19 13.89 2.52
N SER A 364 -3.51 12.97 3.21
CA SER A 364 -4.08 11.66 3.56
C SER A 364 -5.16 11.73 4.64
N SER A 365 -5.18 12.77 5.46
CA SER A 365 -6.20 12.98 6.48
C SER A 365 -7.47 13.64 5.93
N ILE A 366 -7.42 14.21 4.73
CA ILE A 366 -8.62 14.69 4.04
C ILE A 366 -9.38 13.47 3.52
N PRO A 367 -10.67 13.31 3.88
CA PRO A 367 -11.51 12.24 3.33
C PRO A 367 -11.47 12.23 1.80
N TRP A 368 -11.36 11.06 1.18
CA TRP A 368 -11.18 10.97 -0.27
C TRP A 368 -12.35 11.63 -1.03
N GLN A 369 -13.56 11.56 -0.47
CA GLN A 369 -14.76 12.21 -1.00
C GLN A 369 -14.56 13.73 -1.16
N LEU A 370 -13.76 14.33 -0.26
CA LEU A 370 -13.46 15.76 -0.25
C LEU A 370 -12.22 16.14 -1.04
N LEU A 371 -11.28 15.21 -1.26
CA LEU A 371 -10.09 15.48 -2.05
C LEU A 371 -10.43 15.96 -3.47
N ILE A 372 -11.52 15.45 -4.04
CA ILE A 372 -12.01 15.87 -5.37
C ILE A 372 -12.56 17.31 -5.34
N SER A 373 -13.21 17.70 -4.24
CA SER A 373 -13.77 19.05 -4.03
C SER A 373 -12.69 20.09 -3.74
N LEU A 374 -11.63 19.71 -3.03
CA LEU A 374 -10.54 20.60 -2.61
C LEU A 374 -9.44 20.73 -3.69
N ARG A 375 -9.82 21.07 -4.93
CA ARG A 375 -8.87 21.24 -6.04
C ARG A 375 -7.93 22.42 -5.84
N ASP A 376 -8.42 23.50 -5.21
CA ASP A 376 -7.60 24.68 -4.86
C ASP A 376 -7.13 24.62 -3.41
N MET A 377 -6.08 23.83 -3.20
CA MET A 377 -5.43 23.71 -1.88
C MET A 377 -4.84 25.05 -1.38
N ASN A 378 -4.55 26.03 -2.26
CA ASN A 378 -4.06 27.33 -1.79
C ASN A 378 -5.16 28.12 -1.08
N ASN A 379 -6.35 28.16 -1.69
CA ASN A 379 -7.51 28.80 -1.06
C ASN A 379 -7.88 28.06 0.23
N PHE A 380 -7.91 26.73 0.18
CA PHE A 380 -8.22 25.91 1.35
C PHE A 380 -7.29 26.23 2.53
N LEU A 381 -5.97 26.27 2.31
CA LEU A 381 -4.99 26.53 3.36
C LEU A 381 -4.84 28.01 3.72
N LYS A 382 -5.69 28.91 3.22
CA LYS A 382 -5.62 30.35 3.57
C LYS A 382 -5.84 30.53 5.09
N GLY A 383 -4.91 31.21 5.75
CA GLY A 383 -4.90 31.39 7.21
C GLY A 383 -4.24 30.27 8.01
N CYS A 384 -3.89 29.13 7.39
CA CYS A 384 -3.06 28.09 8.00
C CYS A 384 -1.57 28.50 8.05
N PRO A 385 -0.76 27.83 8.89
CA PRO A 385 0.69 28.00 8.91
C PRO A 385 1.31 27.90 7.52
N THR A 386 2.42 28.60 7.32
CA THR A 386 3.22 28.50 6.07
C THR A 386 4.38 27.54 6.21
N ASP A 387 4.90 27.37 7.42
CA ASP A 387 5.96 26.39 7.74
C ASP A 387 5.34 25.02 8.00
N TRP A 388 5.82 23.98 7.33
CA TRP A 388 5.38 22.60 7.50
C TRP A 388 5.87 21.94 8.79
N ALA A 389 6.81 22.59 9.50
CA ALA A 389 7.26 22.18 10.83
C ALA A 389 6.41 22.75 11.97
N ASP A 390 5.42 23.60 11.66
CA ASP A 390 4.55 24.21 12.67
C ASP A 390 3.73 23.13 13.39
N PRO A 391 3.75 23.08 14.73
CA PRO A 391 3.01 22.08 15.51
C PRO A 391 1.49 22.18 15.34
N ALA A 392 0.96 23.33 14.90
CA ALA A 392 -0.48 23.48 14.64
C ALA A 392 -0.99 22.55 13.54
N TRP A 393 -0.11 22.01 12.66
CA TRP A 393 -0.53 21.03 11.67
C TRP A 393 -1.12 19.75 12.26
N THR A 394 -0.69 19.35 13.46
CA THR A 394 -1.24 18.18 14.16
C THR A 394 -2.71 18.39 14.50
N GLU A 395 -3.08 19.57 15.01
CA GLU A 395 -4.47 19.92 15.30
C GLU A 395 -5.30 20.05 14.02
N ILE A 396 -4.72 20.62 12.97
CA ILE A 396 -5.36 20.74 11.65
C ILE A 396 -5.68 19.35 11.08
N ILE A 397 -4.71 18.43 11.11
CA ILE A 397 -4.88 17.04 10.67
C ILE A 397 -6.01 16.37 11.45
N ALA A 398 -6.01 16.51 12.77
CA ALA A 398 -7.05 15.94 13.60
C ALA A 398 -8.44 16.49 13.24
N LYS A 399 -8.56 17.79 12.98
CA LYS A 399 -9.84 18.39 12.53
C LYS A 399 -10.27 17.94 11.15
N LEU A 400 -9.34 17.65 10.24
CA LEU A 400 -9.67 17.13 8.91
C LEU A 400 -10.31 15.74 8.95
N VAL A 401 -9.93 14.90 9.92
CA VAL A 401 -10.54 13.56 10.09
C VAL A 401 -12.01 13.67 10.45
N ASP A 402 -12.39 14.67 11.24
CA ASP A 402 -13.77 14.91 11.68
C ASP A 402 -14.72 15.20 10.49
N LEU A 403 -14.18 15.69 9.35
CA LEU A 403 -14.98 15.89 8.14
C LEU A 403 -15.60 14.60 7.61
N ARG A 404 -14.98 13.45 7.88
CA ARG A 404 -15.52 12.16 7.48
C ARG A 404 -16.88 11.92 8.14
N GLU A 405 -17.02 12.30 9.42
CA GLU A 405 -18.23 12.06 10.20
C GLU A 405 -19.46 12.73 9.57
N LEU A 406 -19.31 13.93 9.01
CA LEU A 406 -20.40 14.62 8.31
C LEU A 406 -20.89 13.85 7.08
N PHE A 407 -19.97 13.41 6.21
CA PHE A 407 -20.33 12.72 4.98
C PHE A 407 -20.86 11.31 5.26
N ASP A 408 -20.29 10.61 6.23
CA ASP A 408 -20.77 9.29 6.67
C ASP A 408 -22.22 9.36 7.17
N ASN A 409 -22.58 10.42 7.91
CA ASN A 409 -23.95 10.63 8.39
C ASN A 409 -24.94 10.92 7.25
N LEU A 410 -24.53 11.58 6.16
CA LEU A 410 -25.38 11.78 4.97
C LEU A 410 -25.52 10.49 4.14
N ASP A 411 -24.44 9.70 4.05
CA ASP A 411 -24.42 8.43 3.32
C ASP A 411 -25.31 7.37 4.00
N ARG A 412 -25.35 7.35 5.33
CA ARG A 412 -26.25 6.51 6.14
C ARG A 412 -27.74 6.62 5.76
N ILE A 413 -28.18 7.78 5.27
CA ILE A 413 -29.58 8.05 4.95
C ILE A 413 -30.00 7.36 3.63
N GLY A 414 -29.10 7.32 2.65
CA GLY A 414 -29.32 6.64 1.37
C GLY A 414 -30.52 7.14 0.53
N SER A 415 -31.01 8.37 0.74
CA SER A 415 -32.17 8.92 0.02
C SER A 415 -31.76 9.77 -1.20
N ARG A 416 -32.69 9.98 -2.14
CA ARG A 416 -32.44 10.89 -3.29
C ARG A 416 -32.15 12.32 -2.84
N GLN A 417 -32.81 12.78 -1.77
CA GLN A 417 -32.61 14.10 -1.20
C GLN A 417 -31.21 14.22 -0.57
N SER A 418 -30.78 13.22 0.20
CA SER A 418 -29.43 13.23 0.79
C SER A 418 -28.35 13.18 -0.28
N ALA A 419 -28.56 12.44 -1.38
CA ALA A 419 -27.64 12.45 -2.53
C ALA A 419 -27.51 13.84 -3.19
N SER A 420 -28.62 14.57 -3.34
CA SER A 420 -28.62 15.95 -3.88
C SER A 420 -27.91 16.93 -2.94
N ILE A 421 -28.20 16.86 -1.64
CA ILE A 421 -27.56 17.71 -0.63
C ILE A 421 -26.07 17.41 -0.50
N ARG A 422 -25.67 16.15 -0.59
CA ARG A 422 -24.25 15.75 -0.65
C ARG A 422 -23.54 16.39 -1.83
N ALA A 423 -24.13 16.39 -3.04
CA ALA A 423 -23.53 17.02 -4.22
C ALA A 423 -23.37 18.56 -4.04
N ARG A 424 -24.36 19.22 -3.43
CA ARG A 424 -24.26 20.64 -3.06
C ARG A 424 -23.19 20.89 -2.01
N LEU A 425 -23.12 20.05 -0.98
CA LEU A 425 -22.13 20.12 0.09
C LEU A 425 -20.70 19.97 -0.46
N HIS A 426 -20.47 19.08 -1.43
CA HIS A 426 -19.18 18.98 -2.12
C HIS A 426 -18.74 20.30 -2.75
N THR A 427 -19.67 21.02 -3.36
CA THR A 427 -19.39 22.32 -3.99
C THR A 427 -19.15 23.39 -2.93
N PHE A 428 -19.98 23.41 -1.88
CA PHE A 428 -19.85 24.33 -0.76
C PHE A 428 -18.49 24.18 -0.05
N VAL A 429 -18.12 22.96 0.36
CA VAL A 429 -16.83 22.66 1.00
C VAL A 429 -15.65 23.05 0.12
N GLY A 430 -15.74 22.83 -1.19
CA GLY A 430 -14.70 23.21 -2.15
C GLY A 430 -14.40 24.72 -2.19
N SER A 431 -15.35 25.57 -1.74
CA SER A 431 -15.20 27.02 -1.69
C SER A 431 -14.62 27.53 -0.36
N LEU A 432 -14.56 26.70 0.68
CA LEU A 432 -14.21 27.14 2.04
C LEU A 432 -12.70 27.17 2.28
N THR A 433 -12.28 28.08 3.15
CA THR A 433 -10.97 27.99 3.82
C THR A 433 -11.01 26.96 4.95
N PHE A 434 -9.86 26.44 5.38
CA PHE A 434 -9.76 25.51 6.51
C PHE A 434 -10.42 26.08 7.77
N ARG A 435 -10.24 27.37 8.06
CA ARG A 435 -10.85 28.00 9.25
C ARG A 435 -12.37 27.97 9.19
N GLN A 436 -12.95 28.31 8.04
CA GLN A 436 -14.40 28.25 7.83
C GLN A 436 -14.91 26.81 7.91
N LEU A 437 -14.16 25.88 7.31
CA LEU A 437 -14.49 24.46 7.36
C LEU A 437 -14.42 23.90 8.78
N SER A 438 -13.42 24.30 9.57
CA SER A 438 -13.29 23.92 10.98
C SER A 438 -14.48 24.44 11.80
N ASN A 439 -14.88 25.69 11.61
CA ASN A 439 -16.05 26.26 12.29
C ASN A 439 -17.34 25.52 11.90
N PHE A 440 -17.47 25.12 10.63
CA PHE A 440 -18.60 24.34 10.14
C PHE A 440 -18.65 22.96 10.79
N VAL A 441 -17.51 22.27 10.92
CA VAL A 441 -17.42 20.98 11.62
C VAL A 441 -17.76 21.14 13.11
N ASP A 442 -17.23 22.17 13.78
CA ASP A 442 -17.55 22.41 15.19
C ASP A 442 -19.04 22.69 15.40
N ALA A 443 -19.67 23.45 14.49
CA ALA A 443 -21.10 23.69 14.52
C ALA A 443 -21.91 22.42 14.24
N PHE A 444 -21.42 21.54 13.36
CA PHE A 444 -22.05 20.26 13.08
C PHE A 444 -22.00 19.32 14.29
N HIS A 445 -20.85 19.22 14.98
CA HIS A 445 -20.73 18.42 16.20
C HIS A 445 -21.66 18.92 17.32
N ALA A 446 -21.77 20.24 17.48
CA ALA A 446 -22.74 20.83 18.43
C ALA A 446 -24.18 20.46 18.04
N ALA A 447 -24.53 20.56 16.77
CA ALA A 447 -25.85 20.19 16.27
C ALA A 447 -26.14 18.69 16.42
N LEU A 448 -25.17 17.82 16.21
CA LEU A 448 -25.34 16.37 16.38
C LEU A 448 -25.72 15.99 17.82
N ILE A 449 -25.09 16.64 18.81
CA ILE A 449 -25.43 16.45 20.23
C ILE A 449 -26.91 16.79 20.46
N ASP A 450 -27.36 17.95 19.95
CA ASP A 450 -28.74 18.41 20.11
C ASP A 450 -29.73 17.52 19.35
N ILE A 451 -29.42 17.14 18.10
CA ILE A 451 -30.24 16.26 17.27
C ILE A 451 -30.46 14.93 17.99
N ARG A 452 -29.38 14.33 18.50
CA ARG A 452 -29.46 13.05 19.21
C ARG A 452 -30.25 13.16 20.50
N ALA A 453 -29.94 14.14 21.36
CA ALA A 453 -30.63 14.31 22.62
C ALA A 453 -32.15 14.50 22.42
N ASN A 454 -32.55 15.24 21.38
CA ASN A 454 -33.96 15.39 21.02
C ASN A 454 -34.56 14.07 20.49
N LEU A 455 -33.85 13.35 19.62
CA LEU A 455 -34.33 12.07 19.09
C LEU A 455 -34.49 11.00 20.16
N GLU A 456 -33.58 10.89 21.12
CA GLU A 456 -33.66 9.90 22.19
C GLU A 456 -34.75 10.23 23.20
N ARG A 457 -35.04 11.52 23.39
CA ARG A 457 -36.22 11.94 24.16
C ARG A 457 -37.51 11.57 23.44
N ASP A 458 -37.57 11.79 22.14
CA ASP A 458 -38.80 11.62 21.35
C ASP A 458 -39.03 10.15 20.93
N ILE A 459 -37.95 9.38 20.76
CA ILE A 459 -37.90 7.96 20.38
C ILE A 459 -36.83 7.27 21.25
N PRO A 460 -37.15 6.91 22.51
CA PRO A 460 -36.22 6.23 23.40
C PRO A 460 -35.72 4.90 22.81
N PRO A 461 -34.42 4.58 22.95
CA PRO A 461 -33.91 3.27 22.52
C PRO A 461 -34.57 2.15 23.32
N GLU A 462 -34.87 1.05 22.64
CA GLU A 462 -35.26 -0.19 23.32
C GLU A 462 -34.13 -0.63 24.26
N PRO A 463 -34.40 -0.99 25.53
CA PRO A 463 -33.36 -1.38 26.47
C PRO A 463 -32.46 -2.53 25.98
N SER A 464 -33.00 -3.43 25.14
CA SER A 464 -32.22 -4.52 24.53
C SER A 464 -31.17 -4.02 23.54
N ASP A 465 -31.43 -2.92 22.83
CA ASP A 465 -30.53 -2.39 21.82
C ASP A 465 -29.28 -1.75 22.47
N SER A 466 -29.44 -1.10 23.62
CA SER A 466 -28.33 -0.45 24.35
C SER A 466 -27.21 -1.42 24.78
N PHE A 467 -27.56 -2.68 25.07
CA PHE A 467 -26.60 -3.71 25.50
C PHE A 467 -26.28 -4.73 24.42
N THR A 468 -26.84 -4.59 23.22
CA THR A 468 -26.53 -5.50 22.12
C THR A 468 -25.09 -5.27 21.66
N THR A 469 -24.28 -6.32 21.65
CA THR A 469 -22.85 -6.23 21.31
C THR A 469 -22.55 -6.49 19.84
N TRP A 470 -21.61 -5.76 19.25
CA TRP A 470 -20.96 -6.14 17.98
C TRP A 470 -19.75 -7.07 18.22
N PRO A 471 -19.27 -7.82 17.20
CA PRO A 471 -18.07 -8.65 17.35
C PRO A 471 -16.83 -7.79 17.59
N GLY A 472 -16.19 -7.88 18.76
CA GLY A 472 -14.99 -7.11 19.08
C GLY A 472 -13.76 -7.44 18.22
N LEU A 473 -12.77 -6.55 18.28
CA LEU A 473 -11.37 -6.75 17.91
C LEU A 473 -10.69 -7.69 18.91
N LEU A 474 -10.90 -7.52 20.21
CA LEU A 474 -10.25 -8.35 21.22
C LEU A 474 -11.00 -9.68 21.37
N LEU A 475 -10.25 -10.79 21.40
CA LEU A 475 -10.83 -12.11 21.64
C LEU A 475 -11.23 -12.32 23.11
N ASN A 476 -10.71 -11.47 24.01
CA ASN A 476 -11.01 -11.49 25.44
C ASN A 476 -11.47 -10.08 25.86
N ILE A 477 -12.50 -10.03 26.70
CA ILE A 477 -13.13 -8.81 27.21
C ILE A 477 -12.32 -8.22 28.39
N ALA A 478 -11.36 -8.97 28.95
CA ALA A 478 -10.51 -8.50 30.04
C ALA A 478 -9.68 -7.26 29.65
N PRO A 479 -9.60 -6.23 30.51
CA PRO A 479 -8.73 -5.08 30.30
C PRO A 479 -7.26 -5.48 30.11
N ILE A 480 -6.59 -4.90 29.12
CA ILE A 480 -5.17 -5.12 28.85
C ILE A 480 -4.38 -4.00 29.55
N THR A 481 -3.56 -4.36 30.53
CA THR A 481 -2.76 -3.37 31.29
C THR A 481 -1.39 -3.18 30.63
N CYS A 482 -0.99 -1.93 30.40
CA CYS A 482 0.36 -1.58 29.99
C CYS A 482 1.23 -1.36 31.23
N GLU A 483 2.18 -2.26 31.47
CA GLU A 483 3.06 -2.20 32.66
C GLU A 483 3.88 -0.90 32.76
N ALA A 484 4.22 -0.29 31.61
CA ALA A 484 5.06 0.90 31.56
C ALA A 484 4.33 2.18 32.02
N THR A 485 3.01 2.24 31.84
CA THR A 485 2.20 3.43 32.14
C THR A 485 1.19 3.19 33.26
N GLY A 486 0.89 1.93 33.59
CA GLY A 486 -0.19 1.53 34.50
C GLY A 486 -1.60 1.66 33.91
N LEU A 487 -1.74 2.15 32.67
CA LEU A 487 -3.03 2.36 32.04
C LEU A 487 -3.59 1.06 31.45
N GLN A 488 -4.91 1.00 31.36
CA GLN A 488 -5.66 -0.13 30.84
C GLN A 488 -6.28 0.19 29.49
N ILE A 489 -6.32 -0.79 28.60
CA ILE A 489 -7.08 -0.74 27.35
C ILE A 489 -8.30 -1.65 27.50
N VAL A 490 -9.47 -1.07 27.27
CA VAL A 490 -10.77 -1.73 27.33
C VAL A 490 -11.44 -1.57 25.98
N GLU A 491 -12.08 -2.62 25.47
CA GLU A 491 -12.85 -2.51 24.23
C GLU A 491 -14.29 -2.08 24.52
N LEU A 492 -14.80 -1.14 23.72
CA LEU A 492 -16.19 -0.66 23.76
C LEU A 492 -17.00 -1.46 22.73
N ASN A 493 -18.01 -2.20 23.19
CA ASN A 493 -18.64 -3.27 22.41
C ASN A 493 -20.15 -3.14 22.22
N CYS A 494 -20.80 -2.19 22.89
CA CYS A 494 -22.23 -1.91 22.74
C CYS A 494 -22.53 -0.41 22.81
N PRO A 495 -23.74 0.05 22.42
CA PRO A 495 -24.11 1.47 22.51
C PRO A 495 -23.97 2.06 23.92
N ASP A 496 -24.33 1.33 24.98
CA ASP A 496 -24.21 1.80 26.37
C ASP A 496 -22.75 2.08 26.77
N ASP A 497 -21.79 1.31 26.28
CA ASP A 497 -20.37 1.60 26.49
C ASP A 497 -19.99 2.96 25.88
N LEU A 498 -20.49 3.26 24.68
CA LEU A 498 -20.22 4.52 23.99
C LEU A 498 -20.89 5.70 24.66
N ASP A 499 -22.12 5.53 25.15
CA ASP A 499 -22.85 6.56 25.87
C ASP A 499 -22.15 6.93 27.18
N ARG A 500 -21.68 5.93 27.95
CA ARG A 500 -20.88 6.18 29.18
C ARG A 500 -19.56 6.86 28.87
N GLU A 501 -18.88 6.41 27.82
CA GLU A 501 -17.63 7.03 27.37
C GLU A 501 -17.86 8.50 26.98
N HIS A 502 -18.91 8.79 26.20
CA HIS A 502 -19.34 10.14 25.83
C HIS A 502 -19.63 11.00 27.06
N GLN A 503 -20.42 10.51 28.02
CA GLN A 503 -20.76 11.26 29.23
C GLN A 503 -19.53 11.62 30.05
N SER A 504 -18.54 10.72 30.12
CA SER A 504 -17.29 10.95 30.85
C SER A 504 -16.33 11.89 30.09
N MET A 505 -16.25 11.74 28.78
CA MET A 505 -15.23 12.40 27.95
C MET A 505 -15.71 13.67 27.26
N GLY A 506 -17.03 13.88 27.15
CA GLY A 506 -17.65 15.00 26.46
C GLY A 506 -17.31 15.05 24.97
N HIS A 507 -17.23 13.90 24.30
CA HIS A 507 -16.79 13.77 22.91
C HIS A 507 -17.73 12.84 22.12
N CYS A 508 -17.75 12.92 20.79
CA CYS A 508 -18.84 12.40 19.95
C CYS A 508 -18.78 10.88 19.66
N ILE A 509 -18.15 10.09 20.53
CA ILE A 509 -17.96 8.65 20.29
C ILE A 509 -19.28 7.87 20.28
N ASP A 510 -20.29 8.40 20.95
CA ASP A 510 -21.62 7.84 21.07
C ASP A 510 -22.30 7.66 19.69
N SER A 511 -21.95 8.47 18.68
CA SER A 511 -22.52 8.38 17.32
C SER A 511 -22.00 7.19 16.48
N TYR A 512 -21.02 6.43 17.00
CA TYR A 512 -20.25 5.46 16.22
C TYR A 512 -20.86 4.05 16.23
N ASP A 513 -21.94 3.83 17.00
CA ASP A 513 -22.59 2.53 17.14
C ASP A 513 -23.01 1.94 15.77
N TYR A 514 -23.65 2.74 14.92
CA TYR A 514 -24.06 2.31 13.58
C TYR A 514 -22.87 1.82 12.74
N ARG A 515 -21.74 2.55 12.76
CA ARG A 515 -20.51 2.15 12.04
C ARG A 515 -19.88 0.90 12.63
N ALA A 516 -19.89 0.75 13.96
CA ALA A 516 -19.41 -0.44 14.62
C ALA A 516 -20.24 -1.68 14.22
N PHE A 517 -21.57 -1.52 14.14
CA PHE A 517 -22.49 -2.56 13.67
C PHE A 517 -22.37 -2.85 12.17
N LEU A 518 -22.08 -1.87 11.32
CA LEU A 518 -21.77 -2.11 9.90
C LEU A 518 -20.49 -2.95 9.71
N GLY A 519 -19.59 -2.89 10.69
CA GLY A 519 -18.27 -3.52 10.62
C GLY A 519 -17.18 -2.57 10.12
N ASP A 520 -17.45 -1.26 10.10
CA ASP A 520 -16.51 -0.27 9.58
C ASP A 520 -15.43 0.11 10.60
N CYS A 521 -15.71 -0.03 11.90
CA CYS A 521 -14.77 0.35 12.95
C CYS A 521 -14.85 -0.50 14.22
N ARG A 522 -13.79 -0.46 15.03
CA ARG A 522 -13.75 -0.93 16.42
C ARG A 522 -13.21 0.15 17.34
N LEU A 523 -13.73 0.18 18.57
CA LEU A 523 -13.55 1.29 19.49
C LEU A 523 -12.90 0.78 20.78
N LEU A 524 -11.83 1.44 21.20
CA LEU A 524 -11.14 1.14 22.45
C LEU A 524 -11.16 2.36 23.36
N SER A 525 -11.14 2.13 24.66
CA SER A 525 -10.97 3.13 25.71
C SER A 525 -9.67 2.87 26.45
N ILE A 526 -8.89 3.92 26.65
CA ILE A 526 -7.68 3.94 27.48
C ILE A 526 -8.06 4.53 28.82
N ARG A 527 -7.89 3.76 29.88
CA ARG A 527 -8.41 4.06 31.22
C ARG A 527 -7.33 4.09 32.28
N SER A 528 -7.53 4.94 33.27
CA SER A 528 -6.82 4.90 34.57
C SER A 528 -7.85 4.60 35.64
N ASP A 529 -7.68 3.52 36.40
CA ASP A 529 -8.58 3.13 37.49
C ASP A 529 -10.07 3.11 37.08
N GLY A 530 -10.35 2.64 35.85
CA GLY A 530 -11.70 2.57 35.29
C GLY A 530 -12.24 3.88 34.70
N GLN A 531 -11.54 5.01 34.86
CA GLN A 531 -11.91 6.30 34.25
C GLN A 531 -11.28 6.45 32.87
N PRO A 532 -12.05 6.81 31.82
CA PRO A 532 -11.51 7.02 30.48
C PRO A 532 -10.65 8.29 30.40
N LEU A 533 -9.52 8.17 29.70
CA LEU A 533 -8.58 9.26 29.42
C LEU A 533 -8.48 9.56 27.92
N ALA A 534 -8.63 8.53 27.10
CA ALA A 534 -8.69 8.65 25.65
C ALA A 534 -9.46 7.47 25.05
N SER A 535 -10.03 7.66 23.87
CA SER A 535 -10.66 6.60 23.10
C SER A 535 -10.05 6.53 21.70
N VAL A 536 -10.04 5.33 21.13
CA VAL A 536 -9.36 5.00 19.87
C VAL A 536 -10.37 4.43 18.90
N GLU A 537 -10.38 4.92 17.67
CA GLU A 537 -11.08 4.29 16.56
C GLU A 537 -10.09 3.54 15.65
N LEU A 538 -10.36 2.26 15.43
CA LEU A 538 -9.64 1.39 14.51
C LEU A 538 -10.53 1.04 13.32
N ILE A 539 -9.96 0.98 12.12
CA ILE A 539 -10.65 0.62 10.88
C ILE A 539 -9.88 -0.45 10.11
N LEU A 540 -10.57 -1.19 9.25
CA LEU A 540 -9.93 -2.06 8.26
C LEU A 540 -9.80 -1.32 6.93
N GLY A 541 -8.61 -0.80 6.66
CA GLY A 541 -8.32 -0.10 5.43
C GLY A 541 -8.22 -1.08 4.25
N GLN A 542 -9.06 -0.91 3.24
CA GLN A 542 -8.88 -1.57 1.95
C GLN A 542 -7.58 -1.07 1.32
N SER A 543 -6.58 -1.96 1.18
CA SER A 543 -5.47 -1.69 0.27
C SER A 543 -5.99 -1.92 -1.16
N ARG A 544 -5.77 -0.97 -2.07
CA ARG A 544 -6.25 -1.02 -3.47
C ARG A 544 -5.84 -2.30 -4.22
N ASP A 545 -4.79 -3.01 -3.75
CA ASP A 545 -4.28 -4.27 -4.31
C ASP A 545 -4.93 -5.56 -3.75
N VAL A 546 -5.93 -5.50 -2.85
CA VAL A 546 -6.47 -6.70 -2.18
C VAL A 546 -7.69 -7.24 -2.92
N SER A 547 -7.50 -7.61 -4.18
CA SER A 547 -8.52 -8.30 -4.98
C SER A 547 -8.32 -9.83 -5.05
N ALA A 548 -7.34 -10.42 -4.33
CA ALA A 548 -6.96 -11.81 -4.59
C ALA A 548 -7.27 -12.85 -3.48
N THR A 549 -7.52 -12.47 -2.23
CA THR A 549 -7.67 -13.46 -1.14
C THR A 549 -8.89 -13.31 -0.23
N GLY A 550 -9.57 -12.16 -0.20
CA GLY A 550 -10.75 -11.92 0.64
C GLY A 550 -10.51 -11.90 2.17
N GLU A 551 -9.36 -12.38 2.67
CA GLU A 551 -9.05 -12.43 4.10
C GLU A 551 -8.35 -11.16 4.62
N TRP A 552 -8.88 -10.60 5.71
CA TRP A 552 -8.28 -9.49 6.43
C TRP A 552 -7.08 -9.94 7.26
N THR A 553 -5.90 -9.37 6.97
CA THR A 553 -4.70 -9.49 7.81
C THR A 553 -4.43 -8.23 8.64
N LEU A 554 -3.54 -8.33 9.65
CA LEU A 554 -3.11 -7.21 10.50
C LEU A 554 -2.54 -6.00 9.74
N LYS A 555 -2.15 -6.18 8.47
CA LYS A 555 -1.65 -5.10 7.60
C LYS A 555 -2.76 -4.11 7.22
N HIS A 556 -4.02 -4.53 7.30
CA HIS A 556 -5.18 -3.69 7.01
C HIS A 556 -5.68 -2.94 8.24
N LEU A 557 -5.24 -3.31 9.45
CA LEU A 557 -5.65 -2.64 10.67
C LEU A 557 -4.99 -1.26 10.77
N GLN A 558 -5.81 -0.23 10.69
CA GLN A 558 -5.41 1.16 10.70
C GLN A 558 -6.05 1.91 11.86
N VAL A 559 -5.37 2.96 12.30
CA VAL A 559 -5.86 3.86 13.34
C VAL A 559 -6.53 5.02 12.62
N ALA A 560 -7.84 5.15 12.81
CA ALA A 560 -8.59 6.27 12.25
C ALA A 560 -8.34 7.54 13.07
N GLN A 561 -8.44 7.44 14.40
CA GLN A 561 -8.22 8.57 15.31
C GLN A 561 -8.02 8.12 16.75
N ILE A 562 -7.44 9.02 17.56
CA ILE A 562 -7.33 8.91 19.01
C ILE A 562 -7.80 10.24 19.61
N ARG A 563 -8.76 10.19 20.54
CA ARG A 563 -9.42 11.37 21.10
C ARG A 563 -9.44 11.31 22.62
N GLY A 564 -8.98 12.37 23.27
CA GLY A 564 -9.18 12.66 24.68
C GLY A 564 -10.41 13.55 24.92
N HIS A 565 -10.45 14.16 26.11
CA HIS A 565 -11.58 14.98 26.57
C HIS A 565 -11.94 16.08 25.56
N ARG A 566 -13.24 16.21 25.24
CA ARG A 566 -13.80 17.18 24.27
C ARG A 566 -13.15 17.10 22.89
N ASN A 567 -13.01 15.90 22.33
CA ASN A 567 -12.44 15.64 21.00
C ASN A 567 -10.98 16.11 20.80
N ARG A 568 -10.25 16.43 21.88
CA ARG A 568 -8.85 16.86 21.78
C ARG A 568 -7.96 15.68 21.43
N THR A 569 -6.93 15.89 20.60
CA THR A 569 -5.92 14.85 20.34
C THR A 569 -4.95 14.77 21.51
N PRO A 570 -4.69 13.59 22.11
CA PRO A 570 -3.65 13.44 23.12
C PRO A 570 -2.27 13.80 22.56
N ALA A 571 -1.41 14.39 23.38
CA ALA A 571 -0.05 14.73 22.96
C ALA A 571 0.79 13.46 22.73
N ASP A 572 1.71 13.48 21.76
CA ASP A 572 2.55 12.31 21.43
C ASP A 572 3.35 11.76 22.63
N THR A 573 3.70 12.63 23.58
CA THR A 573 4.46 12.26 24.78
C THR A 573 3.61 11.74 25.94
N SER A 574 2.29 11.77 25.81
CA SER A 574 1.34 11.45 26.88
C SER A 574 1.34 9.94 27.21
N SER A 575 0.87 9.61 28.42
CA SER A 575 0.79 8.21 28.86
C SER A 575 -0.20 7.42 28.02
N GLU A 576 -1.29 8.04 27.58
CA GLU A 576 -2.30 7.46 26.70
C GLU A 576 -1.70 7.09 25.35
N MET A 577 -0.96 8.00 24.72
CA MET A 577 -0.33 7.73 23.42
C MET A 577 0.70 6.60 23.52
N LYS A 578 1.58 6.63 24.53
CA LYS A 578 2.58 5.57 24.78
C LYS A 578 1.92 4.21 25.02
N THR A 579 0.81 4.18 25.77
CA THR A 579 0.03 2.97 26.03
C THR A 579 -0.52 2.40 24.74
N PHE A 580 -1.06 3.26 23.87
CA PHE A 580 -1.60 2.83 22.60
C PHE A 580 -0.53 2.36 21.61
N GLU A 581 0.59 3.07 21.52
CA GLU A 581 1.74 2.67 20.67
C GLU A 581 2.27 1.30 21.05
N TRP A 582 2.38 1.02 22.35
CA TRP A 582 2.74 -0.29 22.87
C TRP A 582 1.72 -1.35 22.44
N PHE A 583 0.43 -1.07 22.62
CA PHE A 583 -0.64 -2.01 22.29
C PHE A 583 -0.67 -2.35 20.81
N ILE A 584 -0.66 -1.36 19.92
CA ILE A 584 -0.73 -1.60 18.48
C ILE A 584 0.54 -2.31 17.98
N ALA A 585 1.69 -2.06 18.59
CA ALA A 585 2.92 -2.80 18.31
C ALA A 585 2.82 -4.27 18.75
N ALA A 586 2.23 -4.55 19.93
CA ALA A 586 2.01 -5.91 20.42
C ALA A 586 1.01 -6.69 19.56
N VAL A 587 -0.09 -6.04 19.12
CA VAL A 587 -1.05 -6.60 18.15
C VAL A 587 -0.34 -6.92 16.82
N ARG A 588 0.37 -5.96 16.24
CA ARG A 588 1.12 -6.15 14.97
C ARG A 588 2.24 -7.19 15.08
N GLY A 589 2.81 -7.36 16.26
CA GLY A 589 3.79 -8.38 16.58
C GLY A 589 3.18 -9.77 16.84
N GLY A 590 1.85 -9.90 16.84
CA GLY A 590 1.14 -11.15 17.13
C GLY A 590 1.19 -11.60 18.59
N HIS A 591 1.53 -10.71 19.51
CA HIS A 591 1.57 -11.00 20.95
C HIS A 591 0.19 -10.87 21.59
N ILE A 592 -0.65 -9.98 21.03
CA ILE A 592 -2.07 -9.85 21.38
C ILE A 592 -2.88 -10.38 20.19
N PRO A 593 -3.61 -11.50 20.34
CA PRO A 593 -4.44 -12.03 19.26
C PRO A 593 -5.70 -11.17 19.10
N VAL A 594 -6.11 -10.96 17.86
CA VAL A 594 -7.27 -10.10 17.52
C VAL A 594 -8.16 -10.76 16.47
N ASN A 595 -9.44 -10.37 16.48
CA ASN A 595 -10.43 -10.70 15.49
C ASN A 595 -10.54 -9.57 14.43
N LEU A 596 -10.38 -9.94 13.16
CA LEU A 596 -10.53 -9.02 12.02
C LEU A 596 -11.81 -9.33 11.20
N GLU A 597 -12.66 -10.24 11.68
CA GLU A 597 -13.97 -10.53 11.09
C GLU A 597 -15.01 -9.59 11.67
N TRP A 598 -15.29 -8.50 10.95
CA TRP A 598 -16.23 -7.46 11.33
C TRP A 598 -17.45 -7.48 10.39
N PRO A 599 -18.37 -8.45 10.54
CA PRO A 599 -19.54 -8.56 9.66
C PRO A 599 -20.56 -7.46 9.95
N ASN A 600 -21.29 -7.05 8.91
CA ASN A 600 -22.44 -6.17 9.05
C ASN A 600 -23.55 -6.84 9.86
N ARG A 601 -23.86 -6.24 11.00
CA ARG A 601 -24.94 -6.60 11.93
C ARG A 601 -25.96 -5.47 12.13
N ALA A 602 -25.82 -4.34 11.42
CA ALA A 602 -26.75 -3.22 11.55
C ALA A 602 -28.20 -3.66 11.28
N LEU A 603 -28.40 -4.53 10.29
CA LEU A 603 -29.73 -5.08 9.95
C LEU A 603 -30.35 -5.97 11.05
N LYS A 604 -29.63 -6.27 12.13
CA LYS A 604 -30.14 -7.06 13.26
C LYS A 604 -30.61 -6.21 14.43
N MET A 605 -30.38 -4.90 14.41
CA MET A 605 -30.83 -3.98 15.46
C MET A 605 -32.15 -3.34 15.10
N SER A 606 -33.11 -3.30 16.01
CA SER A 606 -34.43 -2.70 15.76
C SER A 606 -34.29 -1.24 15.29
N ARG A 607 -33.35 -0.50 15.88
CA ARG A 607 -33.01 0.88 15.51
C ARG A 607 -32.49 1.06 14.07
N TYR A 608 -31.94 0.02 13.43
CA TYR A 608 -31.27 0.09 12.11
C TYR A 608 -31.75 -0.92 11.07
N ALA A 609 -32.61 -1.87 11.45
CA ALA A 609 -32.97 -3.05 10.65
C ALA A 609 -33.95 -2.79 9.51
N ASP A 610 -34.69 -1.67 9.55
CA ASP A 610 -35.73 -1.37 8.56
C ASP A 610 -35.45 -0.03 7.87
N ALA A 611 -35.72 0.03 6.56
CA ALA A 611 -35.83 1.28 5.81
C ALA A 611 -36.92 2.20 6.38
N ASN A 612 -37.84 1.66 7.20
CA ASN A 612 -38.84 2.40 7.97
C ASN A 612 -38.44 2.68 9.42
N SER A 613 -37.17 2.45 9.84
CA SER A 613 -36.73 2.83 11.18
C SER A 613 -36.98 4.32 11.39
N ILE A 614 -37.96 4.64 12.22
CA ILE A 614 -38.36 6.02 12.48
C ILE A 614 -37.21 6.82 13.09
N PHE A 615 -36.39 6.16 13.92
CA PHE A 615 -35.18 6.77 14.47
C PHE A 615 -34.19 7.15 13.36
N ASN A 616 -33.89 6.21 12.45
CA ASN A 616 -32.92 6.44 11.38
C ASN A 616 -33.42 7.47 10.36
N ILE A 617 -34.72 7.45 10.04
CA ILE A 617 -35.36 8.42 9.16
C ILE A 617 -35.29 9.82 9.78
N ARG A 618 -35.75 9.98 11.03
CA ARG A 618 -35.77 11.28 11.72
C ARG A 618 -34.37 11.84 11.93
N PHE A 619 -33.40 10.99 12.25
CA PHE A 619 -31.99 11.37 12.30
C PHE A 619 -31.53 11.93 10.95
N GLY A 620 -31.80 11.20 9.87
CA GLY A 620 -31.45 11.64 8.52
C GLY A 620 -32.11 12.96 8.12
N GLU A 621 -33.40 13.14 8.41
CA GLU A 621 -34.14 14.38 8.15
C GLU A 621 -33.51 15.58 8.89
N GLN A 622 -33.18 15.42 10.17
CA GLN A 622 -32.59 16.50 10.97
C GLN A 622 -31.17 16.86 10.50
N VAL A 623 -30.31 15.87 10.21
CA VAL A 623 -28.98 16.11 9.66
C VAL A 623 -29.08 16.81 8.30
N THR A 624 -29.94 16.31 7.42
CA THR A 624 -30.14 16.87 6.08
C THR A 624 -30.64 18.31 6.14
N SER A 625 -31.63 18.57 7.00
CA SER A 625 -32.19 19.91 7.21
C SER A 625 -31.17 20.88 7.80
N TRP A 626 -30.36 20.43 8.76
CA TRP A 626 -29.30 21.25 9.34
C TRP A 626 -28.25 21.64 8.30
N VAL A 627 -27.77 20.67 7.50
CA VAL A 627 -26.76 20.91 6.46
C VAL A 627 -27.31 21.88 5.41
N GLU A 628 -28.54 21.67 4.95
CA GLU A 628 -29.20 22.56 3.99
C GLU A 628 -29.34 23.99 4.53
N HIS A 629 -29.83 24.14 5.76
CA HIS A 629 -29.99 25.44 6.41
C HIS A 629 -28.67 26.18 6.60
N TYR A 630 -27.62 25.45 7.00
CA TYR A 630 -26.28 26.04 7.17
C TYR A 630 -25.70 26.53 5.85
N MET A 631 -25.84 25.74 4.77
CA MET A 631 -25.37 26.13 3.44
C MET A 631 -26.12 27.35 2.90
N GLU A 632 -27.41 27.51 3.20
CA GLU A 632 -28.25 28.63 2.73
C GLU A 632 -28.00 29.95 3.46
N ARG A 633 -27.66 29.90 4.75
CA ARG A 633 -27.35 31.12 5.53
C ARG A 633 -26.09 31.85 5.05
N GLY A 634 -25.20 31.16 4.36
CA GLY A 634 -23.87 31.68 4.03
C GLY A 634 -22.98 31.77 5.28
N LEU A 635 -21.66 31.90 5.05
CA LEU A 635 -20.65 32.02 6.10
C LEU A 635 -20.49 33.43 6.64
#